data_AF-A0A7C2XFG5-F1
#
_entry.id   AF-A0A7C2XFG5-F1
#
_cell.length_a   1.000
_cell.length_b   1.000
_cell.length_c   1.000
_cell.angle_alpha   90.00
_cell.angle_beta   90.00
_cell.angle_gamma   90.00
#
_symmetry.space_group_name_H-M   'P 1'
#
loop_
_entity.id
_entity.type
_entity.pdbx_description
1 polymer ?
#
loop_
_entity_poly.entity_id
_entity_poly.type
_entity_poly.pdbx_seq_one_letter_code
_entity_poly.pdbx_strand_id
1 'polypeptide(L)' 'MIHVVGHTAIDHISRVPAFPPVNGSTSITDRKIYFGGGAANIAAGIARLDVPCTLVSAV' A
#
# COMPACT_ATOMS: atom_id res chain seq x y z
N MET A 1 10.95 -20.08 8.89
CA MET A 1 11.02 -18.62 8.63
C MET A 1 10.27 -18.36 7.34
N ILE A 2 9.28 -17.45 7.34
CA ILE A 2 8.45 -17.18 6.15
C ILE A 2 9.10 -16.07 5.32
N HIS A 3 9.27 -16.28 4.02
CA HIS A 3 9.76 -15.26 3.10
C HIS A 3 8.62 -14.78 2.20
N VAL A 4 8.34 -13.48 2.22
CA VAL A 4 7.35 -12.84 1.37
C VAL A 4 8.11 -12.06 0.29
N VAL A 5 7.98 -12.50 -0.95
CA VAL A 5 8.69 -11.90 -2.09
C VAL A 5 7.71 -11.08 -2.92
N GLY A 6 8.05 -9.82 -3.18
CA GLY A 6 7.25 -8.95 -4.03
C GLY A 6 7.47 -7.48 -3.73
N HIS A 7 6.59 -6.63 -4.20
CA HIS A 7 6.80 -5.18 -4.20
C HIS A 7 6.38 -4.50 -2.89
N THR A 8 7.03 -3.36 -2.65
CA THR A 8 6.69 -2.36 -1.65
C THR A 8 6.27 -1.09 -2.38
N ALA A 9 5.36 -0.31 -1.81
CA ALA A 9 4.89 0.93 -2.40
C ALA A 9 4.65 2.02 -1.35
N ILE A 10 4.61 3.27 -1.80
CA ILE A 10 4.05 4.39 -1.05
C ILE A 10 2.68 4.68 -1.65
N ASP A 11 1.63 4.40 -0.90
CA ASP A 11 0.26 4.57 -1.36
C ASP A 11 -0.22 5.99 -1.08
N HIS A 12 -0.51 6.73 -2.16
CA HIS A 12 -1.15 8.05 -2.09
C HIS A 12 -2.67 7.88 -2.18
N ILE A 13 -3.33 7.84 -1.03
CA ILE A 13 -4.79 7.72 -0.96
C ILE A 13 -5.41 9.11 -0.94
N SER A 14 -6.10 9.45 -2.03
CA SER A 14 -6.77 10.75 -2.20
C SER A 14 -8.28 10.59 -2.07
N ARG A 15 -8.90 11.33 -1.15
CA ARG A 15 -10.35 11.44 -1.07
C ARG A 15 -10.82 12.45 -2.12
N VAL A 16 -11.84 12.07 -2.87
CA VAL A 16 -12.47 12.89 -3.90
C VAL A 16 -13.99 12.84 -3.71
N PRO A 17 -14.74 13.89 -4.08
CA PRO A 17 -16.19 13.92 -3.93
C PRO A 17 -16.89 12.89 -4.84
N ALA A 18 -16.29 12.61 -6.00
CA ALA A 18 -16.67 11.55 -6.94
C ALA A 18 -15.44 11.20 -7.79
N PHE A 19 -15.43 10.01 -8.39
CA PHE A 19 -14.39 9.65 -9.37
C PHE A 19 -14.42 10.62 -10.57
N PRO A 20 -13.25 11.01 -11.09
CA PRO A 20 -13.21 11.85 -12.27
C PRO A 20 -13.86 11.12 -13.46
N PRO A 21 -14.66 11.81 -14.30
CA PRO A 21 -15.17 11.22 -15.51
C PRO A 21 -14.04 10.93 -16.50
N VAL A 22 -14.31 10.15 -17.54
CA VAL A 22 -13.34 9.89 -18.61
C VAL A 22 -12.84 11.22 -19.18
N ASN A 23 -11.53 11.39 -19.25
CA ASN A 23 -10.86 12.64 -19.67
C ASN A 23 -11.21 13.89 -18.82
N GLY A 24 -11.66 13.71 -17.59
CA GLY A 24 -11.94 14.81 -16.65
C GLY A 24 -11.03 14.81 -15.43
N SER A 25 -11.22 15.83 -14.59
CA SER A 25 -10.53 16.01 -13.31
C SER A 25 -11.52 16.18 -12.16
N THR A 26 -11.06 15.90 -10.95
CA THR A 26 -11.81 16.16 -9.71
C THR A 26 -10.85 16.71 -8.65
N SER A 27 -11.37 17.52 -7.72
CA SER A 27 -10.55 18.09 -6.65
C SER A 27 -10.34 17.07 -5.53
N ILE A 28 -9.10 16.92 -5.10
CA ILE A 28 -8.75 16.15 -3.90
C ILE A 28 -9.18 16.94 -2.66
N THR A 29 -10.01 16.36 -1.82
CA THR A 29 -10.50 16.98 -0.58
C THR A 29 -9.69 16.60 0.65
N ASP A 30 -9.00 15.46 0.60
CA ASP A 30 -8.07 14.99 1.62
C ASP A 30 -7.03 14.06 0.98
N ARG A 31 -5.79 14.06 1.47
CA ARG A 31 -4.73 13.18 0.98
C ARG A 31 -3.98 12.56 2.15
N LYS A 32 -3.88 11.24 2.12
CA LYS A 32 -3.11 10.46 3.09
C LYS A 32 -2.04 9.64 2.39
N ILE A 33 -0.88 9.54 3.01
CA ILE A 33 0.25 8.76 2.52
C ILE A 33 0.44 7.59 3.48
N TYR A 34 0.48 6.37 2.93
CA TYR A 34 0.65 5.15 3.68
C TYR A 34 1.72 4.26 3.06
N PHE A 35 2.25 3.33 3.85
CA PHE A 35 3.02 2.22 3.31
C PHE A 35 2.06 1.20 2.69
N GLY A 36 2.38 0.76 1.49
CA GLY A 36 1.62 -0.18 0.71
C GLY A 36 2.49 -1.21 0.00
N GLY A 37 1.89 -1.88 -0.98
CA GLY A 37 2.48 -3.03 -1.67
C GLY A 37 1.98 -4.34 -1.08
N GLY A 38 1.57 -5.26 -1.95
CA GLY A 38 0.94 -6.51 -1.53
C GLY A 38 1.86 -7.36 -0.65
N ALA A 39 3.12 -7.52 -1.07
CA ALA A 39 4.10 -8.27 -0.30
C ALA A 39 4.43 -7.59 1.03
N ALA A 40 4.62 -6.27 1.02
CA ALA A 40 4.89 -5.50 2.24
C ALA A 40 3.75 -5.60 3.26
N ASN A 41 2.50 -5.51 2.80
CA ASN A 41 1.32 -5.62 3.66
C ASN A 41 1.17 -7.02 4.27
N ILE A 42 1.42 -8.09 3.50
CA ILE A 42 1.40 -9.46 4.02
C ILE A 42 2.52 -9.69 5.05
N ALA A 43 3.76 -9.27 4.75
CA ALA A 43 4.88 -9.39 5.68
C ALA A 43 4.62 -8.64 6.99
N ALA A 44 4.09 -7.41 6.91
CA ALA A 44 3.70 -6.63 8.09
C ALA A 44 2.58 -7.31 8.89
N GLY A 45 1.61 -7.92 8.22
CA GLY A 45 0.55 -8.70 8.85
C GLY A 45 1.08 -9.92 9.61
N ILE A 46 1.99 -10.69 9.00
CA ILE A 46 2.64 -11.85 9.63
C ILE A 46 3.44 -11.42 10.86
N ALA A 47 4.26 -10.37 10.72
CA ALA A 47 5.05 -9.83 11.82
C ALA A 47 4.18 -9.35 13.01
N ARG A 48 2.98 -8.81 12.74
CA ARG A 48 2.00 -8.41 13.76
C ARG A 48 1.42 -9.56 14.59
N LEU A 49 1.55 -10.79 14.10
CA LEU A 49 1.14 -12.00 14.81
C LEU A 49 2.31 -12.65 15.57
N ASP A 50 3.42 -11.92 15.75
CA ASP A 50 4.67 -12.39 16.37
C ASP A 50 5.30 -13.59 15.64
N VAL A 51 4.95 -13.80 14.36
CA VAL A 51 5.52 -14.86 13.53
C VAL A 51 6.76 -14.32 12.79
N PRO A 52 7.93 -14.98 12.90
CA PRO A 52 9.13 -14.56 12.20
C PRO A 52 8.99 -14.64 10.66
N CYS A 53 9.14 -13.50 10.01
CA CYS A 53 9.14 -13.40 8.55
C CYS A 53 10.16 -12.41 8.00
N THR A 54 10.40 -12.48 6.69
CA THR A 54 11.24 -11.53 5.95
C THR A 54 10.50 -11.08 4.70
N LEU A 55 10.52 -9.77 4.46
CA LEU A 55 10.12 -9.18 3.19
C LEU A 55 11.34 -9.12 2.27
N VAL A 56 11.21 -9.64 1.05
CA VAL A 56 12.20 -9.49 -0.02
C VAL A 56 11.56 -8.66 -1.13
N SER A 57 12.00 -7.41 -1.23
CA SER A 57 11.47 -6.43 -2.19
C SER A 57 12.63 -5.64 -2.79
N ALA A 58 12.55 -5.34 -4.09
CA ALA A 58 13.27 -4.19 -4.62
C ALA A 58 12.54 -2.93 -4.14
N VAL A 59 13.28 -1.94 -3.64
CA VAL A 59 12.77 -0.69 -3.09
C VAL A 59 13.38 0.49 -3.82
#